data_AF-A0A9K3NY96-F1
#
_entry.id   AF-A0A9K3NY96-F1
#
_cell.length_a   1.000
_cell.length_b   1.000
_cell.length_c   1.000
_cell.angle_alpha   90.00
_cell.angle_beta   90.00
_cell.angle_gamma   90.00
#
_symmetry.space_group_name_H-M   'P 1'
#
loop_
_entity.id
_entity.type
_entity.pdbx_description
1 polymer ?
#
loop_
_entity_poly.entity_id
_entity_poly.type
_entity_poly.pdbx_seq_one_letter_code
_entity_poly.pdbx_strand_id
1 'polypeptide(L)' 'MKSEYQKKMALLNKHRKRGVSSDKLKQIEASVNHLHTTYIVEMQSIDSTVSEINRLHDQHLYPKLVQFVQQ' A
#
# COMPACT_ATOMS: atom_id res chain seq x y z
N MET A 1 4.41 -5.65 1.28
CA MET A 1 2.94 -5.86 1.25
C MET A 1 2.38 -6.50 -0.01
N LYS A 2 2.60 -5.96 -1.22
CA LYS A 2 1.96 -6.48 -2.46
C LYS A 2 2.15 -7.98 -2.71
N SER A 3 3.38 -8.49 -2.52
CA SER A 3 3.70 -9.92 -2.64
C SER A 3 2.94 -10.77 -1.61
N GLU A 4 2.85 -10.32 -0.36
CA GLU A 4 2.13 -11.04 0.70
C GLU A 4 0.62 -11.04 0.49
N TYR A 5 0.06 -9.93 -0.02
CA TYR A 5 -1.33 -9.86 -0.47
C TYR A 5 -1.61 -10.85 -1.60
N GLN A 6 -0.77 -10.87 -2.63
CA GLN A 6 -0.90 -11.76 -3.77
C GLN A 6 -0.81 -13.24 -3.35
N LYS A 7 0.12 -13.60 -2.47
CA LYS A 7 0.23 -14.95 -1.91
C LYS A 7 -1.02 -15.37 -1.14
N LYS A 8 -1.54 -14.50 -0.25
CA LYS A 8 -2.75 -14.82 0.53
C LYS A 8 -4.00 -14.92 -0.35
N MET A 9 -4.12 -14.08 -1.38
CA MET A 9 -5.19 -14.20 -2.39
C MET A 9 -5.11 -15.52 -3.17
N ALA A 10 -3.91 -15.94 -3.57
CA ALA A 10 -3.72 -17.22 -4.25
C ALA A 10 -4.10 -18.42 -3.36
N LEU A 11 -3.77 -18.37 -2.07
CA LEU A 11 -4.17 -19.39 -1.09
C LEU A 11 -5.70 -19.42 -0.90
N LEU A 12 -6.36 -18.26 -0.74
CA LEU A 12 -7.81 -18.17 -0.64
C LEU A 12 -8.50 -18.79 -1.87
N ASN A 13 -8.06 -18.42 -3.07
CA ASN A 13 -8.59 -18.98 -4.32
C ASN A 13 -8.39 -20.50 -4.42
N LYS A 14 -7.25 -21.02 -3.93
CA LYS A 14 -6.97 -22.46 -3.89
C LYS A 14 -7.89 -23.20 -2.91
N HIS A 15 -8.17 -22.63 -1.74
CA HIS A 15 -9.09 -23.23 -0.75
C HIS A 15 -10.55 -23.17 -1.22
N ARG A 16 -10.97 -22.06 -1.85
CA ARG A 16 -12.31 -21.91 -2.45
C ARG A 16 -12.57 -22.96 -3.53
N LYS A 17 -11.59 -23.27 -4.38
CA LYS A 17 -11.70 -24.30 -5.42
C LYS A 17 -11.76 -25.74 -4.90
N ARG A 18 -11.34 -25.99 -3.65
CA ARG A 18 -11.20 -27.34 -3.07
C ARG A 18 -12.34 -27.73 -2.10
N GLY A 19 -13.36 -26.89 -1.93
CA GLY A 19 -14.50 -27.22 -1.06
C GLY A 19 -14.13 -27.33 0.43
N VAL A 20 -13.25 -26.46 0.91
CA VAL A 20 -12.85 -26.41 2.33
C VAL A 20 -14.03 -25.98 3.21
N SER A 21 -14.08 -26.46 4.45
CA SER A 21 -15.15 -26.14 5.42
C SER A 21 -15.46 -24.64 5.49
N SER A 22 -16.74 -24.31 5.43
CA SER A 22 -17.27 -22.94 5.32
C SER A 22 -16.65 -21.95 6.32
N ASP A 23 -16.42 -22.38 7.57
CA ASP A 23 -15.87 -21.53 8.62
C ASP A 23 -14.40 -21.16 8.40
N LYS A 24 -13.58 -22.12 7.93
CA LYS A 24 -12.17 -21.84 7.60
C LYS A 24 -12.08 -20.90 6.40
N LEU A 25 -12.98 -21.04 5.44
CA LEU A 25 -13.04 -20.14 4.28
C LEU A 25 -13.37 -18.71 4.71
N LYS A 26 -14.38 -18.52 5.57
CA LYS A 26 -14.76 -17.20 6.11
C LYS A 26 -13.61 -16.55 6.89
N GLN A 27 -12.87 -17.31 7.69
CA GLN A 27 -11.72 -16.79 8.43
C GLN A 27 -10.59 -16.32 7.50
N ILE A 28 -10.29 -17.09 6.45
CA ILE A 28 -9.28 -16.71 5.45
C ILE A 28 -9.74 -15.48 4.66
N GLU A 29 -11.02 -15.41 4.29
CA GLU A 29 -11.60 -14.26 3.59
C GLU A 29 -11.53 -12.98 4.43
N ALA A 30 -11.92 -13.04 5.71
CA ALA A 30 -11.79 -11.91 6.63
C ALA A 30 -10.32 -11.44 6.76
N SER A 31 -9.38 -12.39 6.85
CA SER A 31 -7.94 -12.08 6.93
C SER A 31 -7.42 -11.42 5.66
N VAL A 32 -7.93 -11.82 4.49
CA VAL A 32 -7.56 -11.23 3.19
C VAL A 32 -8.18 -9.85 3.02
N ASN A 33 -9.44 -9.67 3.41
CA ASN A 33 -10.12 -8.37 3.38
C ASN A 33 -9.42 -7.36 4.28
N HIS A 34 -9.05 -7.76 5.50
CA HIS A 34 -8.27 -6.90 6.40
C HIS A 34 -6.94 -6.49 5.75
N LEU A 35 -6.21 -7.45 5.18
CA LEU A 35 -4.95 -7.18 4.51
C LEU A 35 -5.11 -6.28 3.27
N HIS A 36 -6.24 -6.40 2.54
CA HIS A 36 -6.57 -5.55 1.41
C HIS A 36 -6.78 -4.09 1.84
N THR A 37 -7.57 -3.88 2.89
CA THR A 37 -7.79 -2.54 3.47
C THR A 37 -6.47 -1.92 3.92
N THR A 38 -5.64 -2.67 4.66
CA THR A 38 -4.32 -2.18 5.10
C THR A 38 -3.42 -1.83 3.92
N TYR A 39 -3.38 -2.67 2.88
CA TYR A 39 -2.57 -2.43 1.70
C TYR A 39 -2.97 -1.14 0.95
N ILE A 40 -4.27 -0.88 0.81
CA ILE A 40 -4.76 0.34 0.16
C ILE A 40 -4.34 1.58 0.96
N VAL A 41 -4.54 1.56 2.27
CA VAL A 41 -4.17 2.69 3.15
C VAL A 41 -2.67 2.96 3.08
N GLU A 42 -1.84 1.92 3.13
CA GLU A 42 -0.38 2.08 3.05
C GLU A 42 0.07 2.62 1.70
N MET A 43 -0.54 2.18 0.60
CA MET A 43 -0.25 2.72 -0.73
C MET A 43 -0.58 4.21 -0.81
N GLN A 44 -1.74 4.62 -0.32
CA GLN A 44 -2.14 6.03 -0.25
C GLN A 44 -1.23 6.87 0.66
N SER A 45 -0.78 6.28 1.78
CA SER A 45 0.15 6.94 2.70
C SER A 45 1.52 7.17 2.05
N ILE A 46 2.01 6.21 1.26
CA ILE A 46 3.27 6.34 0.52
C ILE A 46 3.13 7.44 -0.54
N ASP A 47 2.05 7.42 -1.33
CA ASP A 47 1.81 8.43 -2.37
C ASP A 47 1.73 9.84 -1.79
N SER A 48 1.09 9.99 -0.62
CA SER A 48 1.02 11.26 0.11
C SER A 48 2.40 11.70 0.62
N THR A 49 3.21 10.76 1.13
CA THR A 49 4.56 11.06 1.60
C THR A 49 5.48 11.51 0.46
N VAL A 50 5.42 10.84 -0.69
CA VAL A 50 6.18 11.23 -1.89
C VAL A 50 5.77 12.61 -2.38
N SER A 51 4.45 12.89 -2.40
CA SER A 51 3.93 14.19 -2.80
C SER A 51 4.42 15.31 -1.88
N GLU A 52 4.45 15.07 -0.57
CA GLU A 52 4.94 16.06 0.39
C GLU A 52 6.46 16.29 0.28
N ILE A 53 7.24 15.23 0.03
CA ILE A 53 8.68 15.36 -0.25
C ILE A 53 8.92 16.24 -1.47
N ASN A 54 8.20 15.99 -2.57
CA ASN A 54 8.33 16.79 -3.79
C ASN A 54 7.93 18.24 -3.55
N ARG A 55 6.83 18.47 -2.80
CA ARG A 55 6.39 19.83 -2.43
C ARG A 55 7.47 20.58 -1.63
N LEU A 56 8.08 19.93 -0.65
CA LEU A 56 9.18 20.53 0.14
C LEU A 56 10.40 20.81 -0.73
N HIS A 57 10.76 19.87 -1.60
CA HIS A 57 11.85 20.04 -2.56
C HIS A 57 11.61 21.25 -3.47
N ASP A 58 10.48 21.28 -4.17
CA ASP A 58 10.22 22.25 -5.24
C ASP A 58 9.83 23.63 -4.70
N GLN A 59 9.08 23.69 -3.60
CA GLN A 59 8.55 24.96 -3.09
C GLN A 59 9.42 25.59 -2.01
N HIS A 60 10.28 24.84 -1.33
CA HIS A 60 11.06 25.36 -0.20
C HIS A 60 12.56 25.28 -0.44
N LEU A 61 13.08 24.12 -0.88
CA LEU A 61 14.51 23.93 -1.04
C LEU A 61 15.03 24.56 -2.34
N TYR A 62 14.36 24.29 -3.46
CA TYR A 62 14.77 24.81 -4.76
C TYR A 62 14.82 26.34 -4.81
N PRO A 63 13.80 27.09 -4.32
CA PRO A 63 13.85 28.55 -4.36
C PRO A 63 14.97 29.13 -3.49
N LYS A 64 15.25 28.51 -2.33
CA LYS A 64 16.37 28.91 -1.48
C LYS A 64 17.70 28.70 -2.19
N LEU A 65 17.89 27.55 -2.85
CA LEU A 65 19.10 27.28 -3.61
C LEU A 65 19.31 28.29 -4.74
N VAL A 66 18.24 28.62 -5.48
CA VAL A 66 18.29 29.66 -6.53
C VAL A 66 18.69 31.02 -5.93
N GLN A 67 18.09 31.42 -4.80
CA GLN A 67 18.46 32.65 -4.12
C GLN A 67 19.94 32.68 -3.71
N PHE A 68 20.49 31.55 -3.24
CA PHE A 68 21.90 31.47 -2.87
C PHE A 68 22.86 31.56 -4.06
N VAL A 69 22.48 31.02 -5.22
CA VAL A 69 23.34 31.00 -6.42
C VAL A 69 23.26 32.31 -7.22
N GLN A 70 22.17 33.06 -7.09
CA GLN A 70 21.96 34.35 -7.77
C GLN A 70 22.46 35.57 -6.98
N GLN A 71 23.11 35.35 -5.83
CA GLN A 71 23.87 36.36 -5.07
C GLN A 71 25.31 36.43 -5.55
#